data_AF-A0A6P7MB18-F1
#
_entry.id   AF-A0A6P7MB18-F1
#
_cell.length_a   1.000
_cell.length_b   1.000
_cell.length_c   1.000
_cell.angle_alpha   90.00
_cell.angle_beta   90.00
_cell.angle_gamma   90.00
#
_symmetry.space_group_name_H-M   'P 1'
#
loop_
_entity.id
_entity.type
_entity.pdbx_description
1 polymer ?
#
loop_
_entity_poly.entity_id
_entity_poly.type
_entity_poly.pdbx_seq_one_letter_code
_entity_poly.pdbx_strand_id
1 'polypeptide(L)'
;MFRSLRRVQQLNCNFAALQRQGIISYRLICTSRMASSEYRIERDTFGELKVPADKYYGAQTVRSTMNFKIGGPSERMPVQVIKAFGVLKRAAAEVNKEYGLNPKLADAIIQAADEVSAGKLDDHFPLVVWQTGSGTQTNMNVNEVISNRAIEILGGQLGSKDPVHPNDHVNKSQSSNDTFPTAMHIAAATEVHQVLLPGLQTLHDALAAKADEFKDIIKIGRTHTQDAVPLSLGQEFSGYVQQVKYSIERVKAAMPRVYELAAGGTAVGTGLNTRIGFAEKVASTVSSLTGLPFVTAPNKFEALAAHDALVELSGALNTVAVSMMKIANDVRFLGSGPRSGLGELILPENEPGSSIMPGKVNPTQCEAMTMVAAQVMGNHVAVTIGGSNGHFELNVFKPMMIKNVLNSARLLGDASVSFTNNCVVGIQANTERINKLMNESLMLVTALNPHIGYDKAAAIAKTAHKKGSTLKAVAVELGYLTEEQFDQWVKPSDMLGPK
;
A
#
# COMPACT_ATOMS: atom_id res chain seq x y z
N MET A 1 -26.76 -35.64 -42.52
CA MET A 1 -28.00 -35.57 -43.32
C MET A 1 -29.15 -36.11 -42.47
N PHE A 2 -30.34 -35.47 -42.53
CA PHE A 2 -31.70 -35.96 -42.18
C PHE A 2 -31.90 -36.91 -40.97
N ARG A 3 -32.50 -36.44 -39.87
CA ARG A 3 -33.96 -36.55 -39.51
C ARG A 3 -34.43 -38.00 -39.33
N SER A 4 -34.97 -38.43 -38.18
CA SER A 4 -36.32 -38.10 -37.66
C SER A 4 -36.48 -38.69 -36.22
N LEU A 5 -36.81 -37.96 -35.15
CA LEU A 5 -38.12 -37.40 -34.71
C LEU A 5 -39.12 -38.39 -34.07
N ARG A 6 -39.81 -37.90 -33.00
CA ARG A 6 -40.98 -38.41 -32.19
C ARG A 6 -40.58 -39.05 -30.83
N ARG A 7 -41.29 -38.89 -29.70
CA ARG A 7 -42.50 -38.11 -29.25
C ARG A 7 -42.60 -38.21 -27.67
N VAL A 8 -43.39 -37.49 -26.84
CA VAL A 8 -44.33 -36.33 -26.94
C VAL A 8 -44.68 -35.79 -25.51
N GLN A 9 -45.21 -34.55 -25.38
CA GLN A 9 -46.00 -33.96 -24.24
C GLN A 9 -45.30 -33.71 -22.87
N GLN A 10 -45.68 -32.73 -22.03
CA GLN A 10 -46.81 -31.75 -22.01
C GLN A 10 -46.36 -30.45 -21.28
N LEU A 11 -46.58 -29.22 -21.80
CA LEU A 11 -47.59 -28.20 -21.38
C LEU A 11 -47.49 -27.70 -19.90
N ASN A 12 -47.68 -26.42 -19.52
CA ASN A 12 -48.61 -25.39 -20.01
C ASN A 12 -48.11 -23.94 -19.80
N CYS A 13 -48.54 -23.01 -20.66
CA CYS A 13 -49.07 -21.70 -20.26
C CYS A 13 -49.98 -21.14 -21.38
N ASN A 14 -51.16 -20.63 -21.02
CA ASN A 14 -52.25 -20.37 -21.95
C ASN A 14 -52.09 -19.05 -22.73
N PHE A 15 -52.39 -19.09 -24.03
CA PHE A 15 -52.75 -17.93 -24.83
C PHE A 15 -54.25 -18.02 -25.19
N ALA A 16 -55.04 -17.04 -24.75
CA ALA A 16 -56.37 -16.80 -25.31
C ALA A 16 -56.22 -15.80 -26.46
N ALA A 17 -56.57 -16.21 -27.68
CA ALA A 17 -56.59 -15.33 -28.84
C ALA A 17 -57.96 -14.70 -29.01
N LEU A 18 -58.01 -13.38 -29.20
CA LEU A 18 -59.18 -12.68 -29.72
C LEU A 18 -58.71 -11.67 -30.77
N GLN A 19 -59.13 -11.91 -32.02
CA GLN A 19 -58.85 -11.02 -33.14
C GLN A 19 -59.65 -9.72 -33.00
N ARG A 20 -59.00 -8.56 -33.26
CA ARG A 20 -59.39 -7.64 -34.35
C ARG A 20 -58.49 -6.40 -34.41
N GLN A 21 -58.17 -6.00 -35.64
CA GLN A 21 -57.88 -4.63 -36.12
C GLN A 21 -56.93 -3.74 -35.29
N GLY A 22 -55.74 -3.49 -35.86
CA GLY A 22 -54.87 -2.39 -35.43
C GLY A 22 -53.39 -2.67 -35.67
N ILE A 23 -52.82 -2.15 -36.76
CA ILE A 23 -51.35 -2.09 -36.90
C ILE A 23 -50.86 -0.95 -36.02
N ILE A 24 -50.47 -1.26 -34.79
CA ILE A 24 -49.69 -0.37 -33.93
C ILE A 24 -48.25 -0.87 -33.94
N SER A 25 -47.39 -0.12 -34.63
CA SER A 25 -45.95 -0.36 -34.58
C SER A 25 -45.42 0.09 -33.21
N TYR A 26 -45.21 -0.87 -32.30
CA TYR A 26 -44.49 -0.63 -31.06
C TYR A 26 -43.00 -0.40 -31.36
N ARG A 27 -42.66 0.83 -31.79
CA ARG A 27 -41.31 1.34 -31.54
C ARG A 27 -41.13 1.37 -30.03
N LEU A 28 -40.22 0.54 -29.50
CA LEU A 28 -39.56 0.86 -28.24
C LEU A 28 -38.79 2.17 -28.45
N ILE A 29 -39.45 3.29 -28.18
CA ILE A 29 -38.74 4.52 -27.89
C ILE A 29 -38.21 4.33 -26.47
N CYS A 30 -37.05 3.67 -26.36
CA CYS A 30 -36.17 3.90 -25.23
C CYS A 30 -35.75 5.37 -25.30
N THR A 31 -36.59 6.26 -24.76
CA THR A 31 -36.13 7.53 -24.23
C THR A 31 -35.25 7.20 -23.04
N SER A 32 -33.98 6.88 -23.32
CA SER A 32 -32.94 7.30 -22.38
C SER A 32 -33.18 8.79 -22.16
N ARG A 33 -33.65 9.14 -20.97
CA ARG A 33 -33.43 10.49 -20.46
C ARG A 33 -31.91 10.61 -20.33
N MET A 34 -31.25 10.99 -21.42
CA MET A 34 -30.11 11.87 -21.33
C MET A 34 -30.67 13.09 -20.60
N ALA A 35 -30.56 13.10 -19.28
CA ALA A 35 -30.66 14.33 -18.53
C ALA A 35 -29.64 15.25 -19.20
N SER A 36 -30.12 16.33 -19.82
CA SER A 36 -29.24 17.37 -20.30
C SER A 36 -28.50 17.87 -19.07
N SER A 37 -27.25 17.45 -18.90
CA SER A 37 -26.43 17.86 -17.77
C SER A 37 -26.38 19.38 -17.81
N GLU A 38 -27.07 20.02 -16.87
CA GLU A 38 -27.08 21.47 -16.79
C GLU A 38 -25.62 21.94 -16.68
N TYR A 39 -25.30 23.02 -17.37
CA TYR A 39 -23.94 23.53 -17.43
C TYR A 39 -23.96 25.03 -17.27
N ARG A 40 -22.96 25.55 -16.56
CA ARG A 40 -22.62 26.97 -16.56
C ARG A 40 -21.52 27.22 -17.59
N ILE A 41 -21.47 28.45 -18.09
CA ILE A 41 -20.35 28.91 -18.93
C ILE A 41 -19.33 29.57 -18.01
N GLU A 42 -18.11 29.09 -18.04
CA GLU A 42 -16.95 29.77 -17.46
C GLU A 42 -15.93 30.10 -18.55
N ARG A 43 -15.01 31.02 -18.26
CA ARG A 43 -14.00 31.51 -19.21
C ARG A 43 -12.59 31.45 -18.64
N ASP A 44 -11.68 30.93 -19.47
CA ASP A 44 -10.23 31.08 -19.35
C ASP A 44 -9.68 32.02 -20.45
N THR A 45 -8.37 32.21 -20.51
CA THR A 45 -7.71 33.07 -21.51
C THR A 45 -7.83 32.56 -22.95
N PHE A 46 -8.20 31.29 -23.15
CA PHE A 46 -8.44 30.68 -24.47
C PHE A 46 -9.93 30.62 -24.85
N GLY A 47 -10.83 31.09 -23.99
CA GLY A 47 -12.25 31.27 -24.30
C GLY A 47 -13.19 30.56 -23.33
N GLU A 48 -14.42 30.36 -23.79
CA GLU A 48 -15.51 29.79 -23.00
C GLU A 48 -15.47 28.26 -22.95
N LEU A 49 -15.90 27.71 -21.82
CA LEU A 49 -16.05 26.28 -21.59
C LEU A 49 -17.36 25.98 -20.85
N LYS A 50 -17.98 24.86 -21.21
CA LYS A 50 -19.15 24.32 -20.51
C LYS A 50 -18.68 23.52 -19.30
N VAL A 51 -19.05 23.97 -18.11
CA VAL A 51 -18.74 23.31 -16.83
C VAL A 51 -20.04 22.72 -16.27
N PRO A 52 -20.09 21.43 -15.89
CA PRO A 52 -21.28 20.84 -15.28
C PRO A 52 -21.74 21.61 -14.04
N ALA A 53 -23.03 21.91 -13.95
CA ALA A 53 -23.61 22.74 -12.89
C ALA A 53 -23.44 22.10 -11.49
N ASP A 54 -23.42 20.77 -11.43
CA ASP A 54 -23.24 19.96 -10.21
C ASP A 54 -21.77 19.86 -9.74
N LYS A 55 -20.83 20.59 -10.37
CA LYS A 55 -19.39 20.47 -10.07
C LYS A 55 -18.72 21.79 -9.70
N TYR A 56 -18.06 21.82 -8.53
CA TYR A 56 -17.29 22.99 -8.06
C TYR A 56 -16.00 23.27 -8.83
N TYR A 57 -15.45 22.35 -9.61
CA TYR A 57 -14.30 22.67 -10.48
C TYR A 57 -14.73 23.62 -11.62
N GLY A 58 -13.78 24.34 -12.22
CA GLY A 58 -14.06 25.41 -13.19
C GLY A 58 -13.46 25.20 -14.58
N ALA A 59 -13.33 26.29 -15.33
CA ALA A 59 -12.80 26.31 -16.70
C ALA A 59 -11.40 25.67 -16.83
N GLN A 60 -10.47 25.94 -15.91
CA GLN A 60 -9.11 25.41 -15.99
C GLN A 60 -9.10 23.88 -15.81
N THR A 61 -9.94 23.35 -14.94
CA THR A 61 -10.12 21.90 -14.78
C THR A 61 -10.74 21.28 -16.02
N VAL A 62 -11.78 21.87 -16.61
CA VAL A 62 -12.38 21.37 -17.86
C VAL A 62 -11.37 21.39 -19.01
N ARG A 63 -10.60 22.48 -19.18
CA ARG A 63 -9.51 22.55 -20.17
C ARG A 63 -8.50 21.42 -19.97
N SER A 64 -8.21 21.10 -18.71
CA SER A 64 -7.26 20.05 -18.34
C SER A 64 -7.79 18.63 -18.64
N THR A 65 -9.07 18.34 -18.37
CA THR A 65 -9.68 17.04 -18.75
C THR A 65 -9.81 16.87 -20.26
N MET A 66 -9.87 17.96 -21.04
CA MET A 66 -9.83 17.90 -22.51
C MET A 66 -8.47 17.45 -23.04
N ASN A 67 -7.37 17.90 -22.40
CA ASN A 67 -6.00 17.75 -22.90
C ASN A 67 -5.26 16.52 -22.34
N PHE A 68 -5.55 16.10 -21.10
CA PHE A 68 -4.85 15.01 -20.41
C PHE A 68 -5.74 13.77 -20.24
N LYS A 69 -6.01 13.08 -21.35
CA LYS A 69 -6.90 11.89 -21.43
C LYS A 69 -6.12 10.56 -21.43
N ILE A 70 -5.20 10.40 -20.48
CA ILE A 70 -4.28 9.27 -20.44
C ILE A 70 -4.72 8.30 -19.33
N GLY A 71 -4.96 7.03 -19.68
CA GLY A 71 -5.30 5.94 -18.74
C GLY A 71 -6.73 5.92 -18.17
N GLY A 72 -7.42 7.05 -18.13
CA GLY A 72 -8.84 7.11 -17.73
C GLY A 72 -9.06 7.18 -16.21
N PRO A 73 -10.28 6.86 -15.71
CA PRO A 73 -10.66 7.16 -14.32
C PRO A 73 -9.85 6.47 -13.21
N SER A 74 -9.21 5.32 -13.47
CA SER A 74 -8.29 4.68 -12.49
C SER A 74 -7.01 5.49 -12.26
N GLU A 75 -6.64 6.29 -13.26
CA GLU A 75 -5.44 7.14 -13.23
C GLU A 75 -5.69 8.51 -12.62
N ARG A 76 -6.87 8.75 -12.03
CA ARG A 76 -7.14 9.95 -11.21
C ARG A 76 -6.04 10.15 -10.16
N MET A 77 -5.76 11.42 -9.87
CA MET A 77 -4.83 11.82 -8.81
C MET A 77 -5.23 11.13 -7.48
N PRO A 78 -4.29 10.55 -6.71
CA PRO A 78 -4.61 9.89 -5.45
C PRO A 78 -5.33 10.83 -4.48
N VAL A 79 -6.37 10.32 -3.83
CA VAL A 79 -7.19 11.08 -2.87
C VAL A 79 -6.36 11.68 -1.73
N GLN A 80 -5.28 11.00 -1.31
CA GLN A 80 -4.34 11.50 -0.31
C GLN A 80 -3.73 12.86 -0.72
N VAL A 81 -3.38 13.04 -2.00
CA VAL A 81 -2.85 14.30 -2.54
C VAL A 81 -3.93 15.39 -2.51
N ILE A 82 -5.17 15.05 -2.85
CA ILE A 82 -6.31 15.99 -2.79
C ILE A 82 -6.58 16.44 -1.35
N LYS A 83 -6.59 15.52 -0.39
CA LYS A 83 -6.77 15.84 1.03
C LYS A 83 -5.63 16.69 1.59
N ALA A 84 -4.39 16.36 1.24
CA ALA A 84 -3.21 17.15 1.57
C ALA A 84 -3.25 18.57 1.00
N PHE A 85 -3.78 18.73 -0.23
CA PHE A 85 -4.07 20.03 -0.80
C PHE A 85 -5.11 20.81 0.01
N GLY A 86 -6.16 20.15 0.52
CA GLY A 86 -7.11 20.75 1.47
C GLY A 86 -6.39 21.32 2.70
N VAL A 87 -5.55 20.52 3.37
CA VAL A 87 -4.73 20.96 4.52
C VAL A 87 -3.86 22.17 4.17
N LEU A 88 -3.16 22.14 3.03
CA LEU A 88 -2.31 23.24 2.57
C LEU A 88 -3.11 24.53 2.32
N LYS A 89 -4.23 24.46 1.61
CA LYS A 89 -5.03 25.66 1.28
C LYS A 89 -5.71 26.24 2.51
N ARG A 90 -6.15 25.39 3.44
CA ARG A 90 -6.65 25.78 4.75
C ARG A 90 -5.60 26.55 5.54
N ALA A 91 -4.39 26.00 5.67
CA ALA A 91 -3.25 26.65 6.33
C ALA A 91 -2.85 27.97 5.65
N ALA A 92 -2.76 27.98 4.33
CA ALA A 92 -2.42 29.18 3.56
C ALA A 92 -3.46 30.30 3.71
N ALA A 93 -4.75 29.97 3.77
CA ALA A 93 -5.82 30.96 3.98
C ALA A 93 -5.77 31.58 5.39
N GLU A 94 -5.51 30.76 6.41
CA GLU A 94 -5.33 31.22 7.79
C GLU A 94 -4.13 32.19 7.91
N VAL A 95 -2.96 31.77 7.44
CA VAL A 95 -1.73 32.59 7.45
C VAL A 95 -1.90 33.86 6.60
N ASN A 96 -2.62 33.81 5.48
CA ASN A 96 -2.83 34.99 4.64
C ASN A 96 -3.75 36.06 5.26
N LYS A 97 -4.48 35.79 6.35
CA LYS A 97 -5.19 36.84 7.11
C LYS A 97 -4.21 37.93 7.57
N GLU A 98 -3.02 37.54 8.05
CA GLU A 98 -1.95 38.46 8.43
C GLU A 98 -1.33 39.20 7.23
N TYR A 99 -1.46 38.65 6.02
CA TYR A 99 -0.92 39.20 4.78
C TYR A 99 -1.98 39.87 3.90
N GLY A 100 -3.10 40.29 4.50
CA GLY A 100 -4.12 41.13 3.88
C GLY A 100 -5.19 40.37 3.07
N LEU A 101 -5.39 39.07 3.31
CA LEU A 101 -6.62 38.40 2.88
C LEU A 101 -7.77 38.81 3.81
N ASN A 102 -8.90 39.22 3.24
CA ASN A 102 -10.07 39.59 4.03
C ASN A 102 -10.51 38.43 4.93
N PRO A 103 -10.70 38.63 6.26
CA PRO A 103 -11.03 37.55 7.18
C PRO A 103 -12.26 36.73 6.79
N LYS A 104 -13.34 37.37 6.33
CA LYS A 104 -14.58 36.69 5.91
C LYS A 104 -14.35 35.77 4.71
N LEU A 105 -13.48 36.17 3.77
CA LEU A 105 -13.09 35.32 2.63
C LEU A 105 -12.17 34.19 3.10
N ALA A 106 -11.22 34.48 3.97
CA ALA A 106 -10.33 33.47 4.55
C ALA A 106 -11.11 32.39 5.31
N ASP A 107 -12.12 32.76 6.10
CA ASP A 107 -12.95 31.82 6.85
C ASP A 107 -13.77 30.88 5.94
N ALA A 108 -14.36 31.42 4.86
CA ALA A 108 -15.06 30.60 3.86
C ALA A 108 -14.11 29.67 3.09
N ILE A 109 -12.88 30.13 2.80
CA ILE A 109 -11.84 29.30 2.17
C ILE A 109 -11.37 28.20 3.13
N ILE A 110 -11.18 28.50 4.42
CA ILE A 110 -10.84 27.52 5.47
C ILE A 110 -11.92 26.44 5.53
N GLN A 111 -13.20 26.81 5.63
CA GLN A 111 -14.30 25.86 5.68
C GLN A 111 -14.36 24.97 4.43
N ALA A 112 -14.23 25.55 3.23
CA ALA A 112 -14.22 24.77 1.99
C ALA A 112 -12.98 23.85 1.87
N ALA A 113 -11.81 24.30 2.36
CA ALA A 113 -10.59 23.52 2.39
C ALA A 113 -10.62 22.38 3.43
N ASP A 114 -11.31 22.58 4.55
CA ASP A 114 -11.63 21.53 5.54
C ASP A 114 -12.55 20.46 4.95
N GLU A 115 -13.52 20.83 4.10
CA GLU A 115 -14.34 19.85 3.37
C GLU A 115 -13.54 19.02 2.36
N VAL A 116 -12.56 19.63 1.68
CA VAL A 116 -11.60 18.93 0.80
C VAL A 116 -10.69 17.99 1.61
N SER A 117 -10.12 18.45 2.73
CA SER A 117 -9.22 17.63 3.57
C SER A 117 -9.95 16.44 4.20
N ALA A 118 -11.23 16.60 4.54
CA ALA A 118 -12.10 15.52 5.00
C ALA A 118 -12.54 14.53 3.90
N GLY A 119 -12.31 14.84 2.61
CA GLY A 119 -12.73 14.00 1.48
C GLY A 119 -14.23 14.11 1.11
N LYS A 120 -14.91 15.19 1.55
CA LYS A 120 -16.34 15.39 1.22
C LYS A 120 -16.57 15.80 -0.24
N LEU A 121 -15.51 16.19 -0.95
CA LEU A 121 -15.55 16.80 -2.27
C LEU A 121 -14.75 16.00 -3.32
N ASP A 122 -14.43 14.73 -3.06
CA ASP A 122 -13.58 13.89 -3.92
C ASP A 122 -14.10 13.77 -5.37
N ASP A 123 -15.42 13.85 -5.57
CA ASP A 123 -16.08 13.82 -6.88
C ASP A 123 -15.92 15.09 -7.75
N HIS A 124 -15.16 16.08 -7.25
CA HIS A 124 -14.81 17.30 -7.96
C HIS A 124 -13.35 17.35 -8.44
N PHE A 125 -12.64 16.22 -8.38
CA PHE A 125 -11.24 16.09 -8.79
C PHE A 125 -11.05 15.07 -9.92
N PRO A 126 -11.40 15.42 -11.18
CA PRO A 126 -11.42 14.48 -12.30
C PRO A 126 -10.04 14.23 -12.95
N LEU A 127 -9.00 14.97 -12.55
CA LEU A 127 -7.71 14.98 -13.23
C LEU A 127 -6.86 13.74 -12.95
N VAL A 128 -6.15 13.28 -13.98
CA VAL A 128 -5.25 12.11 -13.91
C VAL A 128 -3.84 12.49 -13.44
N VAL A 129 -3.10 11.52 -12.92
CA VAL A 129 -1.67 11.62 -12.59
C VAL A 129 -0.85 12.12 -13.79
N TRP A 130 -1.21 11.65 -14.98
CA TRP A 130 -0.56 11.93 -16.26
C TRP A 130 -0.94 13.32 -16.82
N GLN A 131 -0.68 14.37 -16.03
CA GLN A 131 -0.89 15.79 -16.33
C GLN A 131 0.46 16.51 -16.52
N THR A 132 0.53 17.84 -16.32
CA THR A 132 1.84 18.51 -16.24
C THR A 132 2.71 17.94 -15.12
N GLY A 133 4.00 17.85 -15.37
CA GLY A 133 4.98 17.29 -14.46
C GLY A 133 5.18 18.05 -13.14
N SER A 134 4.77 19.32 -13.07
CA SER A 134 4.73 20.11 -11.83
C SER A 134 3.45 19.92 -11.01
N GLY A 135 2.43 19.26 -11.54
CA GLY A 135 1.10 19.11 -10.91
C GLY A 135 0.23 20.38 -10.90
N THR A 136 0.57 21.40 -11.71
CA THR A 136 -0.16 22.68 -11.77
C THR A 136 -1.66 22.53 -12.03
N GLN A 137 -2.11 21.60 -12.89
CA GLN A 137 -3.55 21.44 -13.14
C GLN A 137 -4.30 20.97 -11.88
N THR A 138 -3.69 20.14 -11.02
CA THR A 138 -4.28 19.75 -9.73
C THR A 138 -4.35 20.92 -8.77
N ASN A 139 -3.30 21.75 -8.68
CA ASN A 139 -3.34 22.97 -7.88
C ASN A 139 -4.46 23.91 -8.34
N MET A 140 -4.62 24.10 -9.66
CA MET A 140 -5.71 24.89 -10.24
C MET A 140 -7.09 24.29 -9.95
N ASN A 141 -7.25 22.96 -10.08
CA ASN A 141 -8.50 22.26 -9.76
C ASN A 141 -8.88 22.41 -8.29
N VAL A 142 -7.93 22.29 -7.37
CA VAL A 142 -8.11 22.55 -5.93
C VAL A 142 -8.53 24.00 -5.68
N ASN A 143 -7.84 24.96 -6.32
CA ASN A 143 -8.19 26.37 -6.20
C ASN A 143 -9.63 26.63 -6.69
N GLU A 144 -10.02 26.12 -7.86
CA GLU A 144 -11.37 26.27 -8.41
C GLU A 144 -12.45 25.64 -7.50
N VAL A 145 -12.23 24.41 -7.01
CA VAL A 145 -13.19 23.72 -6.13
C VAL A 145 -13.40 24.47 -4.83
N ILE A 146 -12.30 24.85 -4.14
CA ILE A 146 -12.37 25.59 -2.88
C ILE A 146 -12.97 26.98 -3.12
N SER A 147 -12.62 27.64 -4.23
CA SER A 147 -13.17 28.95 -4.61
C SER A 147 -14.69 28.90 -4.79
N ASN A 148 -15.19 27.96 -5.60
CA ASN A 148 -16.63 27.84 -5.87
C ASN A 148 -17.42 27.38 -4.64
N ARG A 149 -16.86 26.48 -3.82
CA ARG A 149 -17.50 26.08 -2.56
C ARG A 149 -17.52 27.23 -1.54
N ALA A 150 -16.46 28.02 -1.44
CA ALA A 150 -16.43 29.22 -0.59
C ALA A 150 -17.39 30.32 -1.09
N ILE A 151 -17.56 30.48 -2.41
CA ILE A 151 -18.60 31.35 -2.99
C ILE A 151 -20.00 30.90 -2.55
N GLU A 152 -20.30 29.60 -2.65
CA GLU A 152 -21.60 29.04 -2.25
C GLU A 152 -21.87 29.20 -0.75
N ILE A 153 -20.88 28.97 0.11
CA ILE A 153 -20.94 29.25 1.56
C ILE A 153 -21.28 30.72 1.84
N LEU A 154 -20.83 31.63 0.98
CA LEU A 154 -21.09 33.07 1.06
C LEU A 154 -22.38 33.51 0.32
N GLY A 155 -23.13 32.58 -0.26
CA GLY A 155 -24.38 32.86 -1.00
C GLY A 155 -24.20 33.46 -2.39
N GLY A 156 -23.00 33.37 -2.98
CA GLY A 156 -22.69 33.87 -4.31
C GLY A 156 -22.94 32.86 -5.44
N GLN A 157 -22.60 33.24 -6.68
CA GLN A 157 -22.84 32.43 -7.87
C GLN A 157 -21.59 31.63 -8.29
N LEU A 158 -21.69 30.30 -8.38
CA LEU A 158 -20.60 29.43 -8.86
C LEU A 158 -20.10 29.86 -10.25
N GLY A 159 -18.78 29.84 -10.44
CA GLY A 159 -18.09 30.23 -11.68
C GLY A 159 -17.85 31.73 -11.85
N SER A 160 -18.47 32.59 -11.04
CA SER A 160 -18.27 34.05 -11.07
C SER A 160 -16.85 34.48 -10.66
N LYS A 161 -16.20 33.69 -9.79
CA LYS A 161 -14.95 34.02 -9.09
C LYS A 161 -15.08 35.23 -8.14
N ASP A 162 -16.31 35.55 -7.74
CA ASP A 162 -16.66 36.62 -6.79
C ASP A 162 -17.56 36.06 -5.66
N PRO A 163 -17.30 36.38 -4.38
CA PRO A 163 -16.22 37.22 -3.86
C PRO A 163 -14.89 36.47 -3.65
N VAL A 164 -14.81 35.17 -3.97
CA VAL A 164 -13.59 34.37 -3.84
C VAL A 164 -13.00 34.08 -5.22
N HIS A 165 -11.80 34.60 -5.50
CA HIS A 165 -11.06 34.33 -6.74
C HIS A 165 -10.07 33.16 -6.53
N PRO A 166 -10.02 32.16 -7.43
CA PRO A 166 -9.21 30.95 -7.22
C PRO A 166 -7.71 31.25 -7.20
N ASN A 167 -7.24 32.24 -7.96
CA ASN A 167 -5.83 32.65 -7.92
C ASN A 167 -5.57 33.61 -6.74
N ASP A 168 -6.25 34.75 -6.75
CA ASP A 168 -5.88 35.93 -5.94
C ASP A 168 -6.21 35.74 -4.45
N HIS A 169 -7.15 34.86 -4.13
CA HIS A 169 -7.54 34.52 -2.75
C HIS A 169 -7.07 33.11 -2.36
N VAL A 170 -7.45 32.06 -3.11
CA VAL A 170 -7.13 30.66 -2.72
C VAL A 170 -5.65 30.30 -2.99
N ASN A 171 -5.06 30.82 -4.07
CA ASN A 171 -3.62 30.67 -4.38
C ASN A 171 -2.76 31.85 -3.89
N LYS A 172 -3.27 32.70 -2.98
CA LYS A 172 -2.54 33.87 -2.48
C LYS A 172 -1.23 33.46 -1.80
N SER A 173 -0.15 34.20 -2.09
CA SER A 173 1.22 33.97 -1.59
C SER A 173 1.85 32.64 -1.99
N GLN A 174 1.26 31.90 -2.94
CA GLN A 174 1.67 30.57 -3.39
C GLN A 174 2.00 30.55 -4.89
N SER A 175 2.73 29.53 -5.34
CA SER A 175 3.00 29.24 -6.75
C SER A 175 2.38 27.91 -7.17
N SER A 176 2.28 27.67 -8.47
CA SER A 176 2.00 26.33 -8.99
C SER A 176 3.11 25.32 -8.66
N ASN A 177 4.34 25.81 -8.48
CA ASN A 177 5.52 24.95 -8.40
C ASN A 177 5.86 24.51 -6.98
N ASP A 178 5.49 25.30 -5.95
CA ASP A 178 5.74 24.99 -4.54
C ASP A 178 4.54 24.37 -3.79
N THR A 179 3.33 24.50 -4.35
CA THR A 179 2.10 23.92 -3.78
C THR A 179 2.01 22.42 -3.94
N PHE A 180 2.20 21.89 -5.16
CA PHE A 180 2.13 20.45 -5.39
C PHE A 180 3.17 19.65 -4.58
N PRO A 181 4.49 19.98 -4.56
CA PRO A 181 5.44 19.24 -3.72
C PRO A 181 5.13 19.31 -2.22
N THR A 182 4.60 20.43 -1.73
CA THR A 182 4.10 20.53 -0.36
C THR A 182 2.95 19.55 -0.10
N ALA A 183 1.98 19.46 -1.02
CA ALA A 183 0.89 18.47 -0.92
C ALA A 183 1.40 17.02 -1.05
N MET A 184 2.45 16.75 -1.85
CA MET A 184 3.07 15.42 -1.92
C MET A 184 3.65 14.99 -0.58
N HIS A 185 4.41 15.88 0.07
CA HIS A 185 5.07 15.61 1.34
C HIS A 185 4.07 15.42 2.49
N ILE A 186 3.03 16.27 2.54
CA ILE A 186 1.92 16.10 3.48
C ILE A 186 1.23 14.75 3.25
N ALA A 187 0.87 14.40 2.01
CA ALA A 187 0.21 13.13 1.69
C ALA A 187 1.07 11.91 2.06
N ALA A 188 2.36 11.92 1.71
CA ALA A 188 3.28 10.83 2.00
C ALA A 188 3.44 10.60 3.51
N ALA A 189 3.68 11.67 4.28
CA ALA A 189 3.82 11.56 5.73
C ALA A 189 2.51 11.12 6.40
N THR A 190 1.35 11.63 5.98
CA THR A 190 0.05 11.17 6.51
C THR A 190 -0.19 9.69 6.22
N GLU A 191 0.04 9.21 5.00
CA GLU A 191 -0.15 7.79 4.65
C GLU A 191 0.82 6.87 5.42
N VAL A 192 2.08 7.31 5.62
CA VAL A 192 3.06 6.56 6.42
C VAL A 192 2.62 6.41 7.87
N HIS A 193 2.14 7.49 8.51
CA HIS A 193 1.71 7.47 9.91
C HIS A 193 0.37 6.78 10.14
N GLN A 194 -0.60 6.93 9.23
CA GLN A 194 -1.97 6.46 9.43
C GLN A 194 -2.22 5.04 8.90
N VAL A 195 -1.44 4.59 7.91
CA VAL A 195 -1.68 3.31 7.21
C VAL A 195 -0.48 2.36 7.32
N LEU A 196 0.70 2.81 6.87
CA LEU A 196 1.86 1.91 6.76
C LEU A 196 2.41 1.48 8.12
N LEU A 197 2.76 2.44 8.99
CA LEU A 197 3.38 2.12 10.28
C LEU A 197 2.42 1.32 11.20
N PRO A 198 1.11 1.64 11.30
CA PRO A 198 0.17 0.79 12.04
C PRO A 198 0.03 -0.62 11.46
N GLY A 199 0.01 -0.77 10.13
CA GLY A 199 -0.06 -2.09 9.47
C GLY A 199 1.18 -2.94 9.74
N LEU A 200 2.37 -2.35 9.66
CA LEU A 200 3.63 -3.03 10.00
C LEU A 200 3.72 -3.37 11.50
N GLN A 201 3.26 -2.48 12.39
CA GLN A 201 3.23 -2.73 13.82
C GLN A 201 2.29 -3.90 14.17
N THR A 202 1.10 -3.94 13.56
CA THR A 202 0.12 -5.03 13.68
C THR A 202 0.75 -6.38 13.30
N LEU A 203 1.50 -6.42 12.19
CA LEU A 203 2.22 -7.62 11.74
C LEU A 203 3.39 -8.01 12.66
N HIS A 204 4.17 -7.03 13.12
CA HIS A 204 5.26 -7.26 14.09
C HIS A 204 4.73 -7.94 15.35
N ASP A 205 3.65 -7.43 15.93
CA ASP A 205 3.13 -7.89 17.22
C ASP A 205 2.49 -9.29 17.11
N ALA A 206 1.81 -9.59 16.00
CA ALA A 206 1.29 -10.93 15.72
C ALA A 206 2.40 -11.97 15.47
N LEU A 207 3.47 -11.60 14.75
CA LEU A 207 4.65 -12.46 14.59
C LEU A 207 5.38 -12.68 15.92
N ALA A 208 5.43 -11.67 16.80
CA ALA A 208 6.04 -11.78 18.12
C ALA A 208 5.24 -12.70 19.04
N ALA A 209 3.91 -12.61 19.02
CA ALA A 209 3.03 -13.55 19.73
C ALA A 209 3.25 -15.00 19.25
N LYS A 210 3.33 -15.22 17.93
CA LYS A 210 3.63 -16.55 17.37
C LYS A 210 5.06 -17.03 17.69
N ALA A 211 6.03 -16.13 17.79
CA ALA A 211 7.39 -16.48 18.21
C ALA A 211 7.44 -17.00 19.66
N ASP A 212 6.67 -16.41 20.58
CA ASP A 212 6.55 -16.91 21.96
C ASP A 212 5.74 -18.20 22.05
N GLU A 213 4.63 -18.32 21.31
CA GLU A 213 3.81 -19.53 21.21
C GLU A 213 4.62 -20.74 20.72
N PHE A 214 5.57 -20.52 19.80
CA PHE A 214 6.36 -21.58 19.17
C PHE A 214 7.78 -21.75 19.73
N LYS A 215 8.13 -21.07 20.84
CA LYS A 215 9.51 -21.05 21.38
C LYS A 215 10.08 -22.43 21.72
N ASP A 216 9.24 -23.35 22.17
CA ASP A 216 9.62 -24.70 22.60
C ASP A 216 9.48 -25.76 21.48
N ILE A 217 8.98 -25.38 20.30
CA ILE A 217 8.74 -26.32 19.19
C ILE A 217 10.00 -26.44 18.34
N ILE A 218 10.82 -27.46 18.63
CA ILE A 218 12.08 -27.73 17.92
C ILE A 218 11.82 -28.37 16.56
N LYS A 219 12.47 -27.83 15.51
CA LYS A 219 12.42 -28.30 14.13
C LYS A 219 13.81 -28.42 13.51
N ILE A 220 13.89 -29.11 12.37
CA ILE A 220 15.09 -29.16 11.53
C ILE A 220 15.25 -27.82 10.80
N GLY A 221 16.42 -27.19 10.95
CA GLY A 221 16.77 -25.99 10.20
C GLY A 221 17.00 -26.31 8.72
N ARG A 222 16.96 -25.28 7.87
CA ARG A 222 17.31 -25.43 6.44
C ARG A 222 18.28 -24.37 5.98
N THR A 223 19.38 -24.81 5.38
CA THR A 223 20.37 -23.97 4.70
C THR A 223 20.58 -24.53 3.30
N HIS A 224 20.57 -23.67 2.27
CA HIS A 224 20.58 -24.10 0.86
C HIS A 224 19.45 -25.10 0.53
N THR A 225 18.29 -24.96 1.19
CA THR A 225 17.13 -25.87 1.19
C THR A 225 17.38 -27.32 1.65
N GLN A 226 18.60 -27.66 2.05
CA GLN A 226 18.94 -28.95 2.67
C GLN A 226 18.67 -28.94 4.18
N ASP A 227 18.44 -30.13 4.75
CA ASP A 227 18.37 -30.33 6.20
C ASP A 227 19.65 -29.85 6.88
N ALA A 228 19.49 -29.15 8.01
CA ALA A 228 20.57 -28.60 8.83
C ALA A 228 20.32 -28.87 10.32
N VAL A 229 21.19 -28.33 11.19
CA VAL A 229 21.04 -28.44 12.65
C VAL A 229 19.71 -27.85 13.15
N PRO A 230 19.20 -28.26 14.33
CA PRO A 230 17.91 -27.78 14.82
C PRO A 230 17.89 -26.30 15.21
N LEU A 231 16.69 -25.72 15.15
CA LEU A 231 16.30 -24.49 15.85
C LEU A 231 14.82 -24.64 16.28
N SER A 232 14.32 -23.78 17.16
CA SER A 232 12.86 -23.73 17.38
C SER A 232 12.13 -22.88 16.34
N LEU A 233 10.85 -23.19 16.11
CA LEU A 233 9.97 -22.34 15.31
C LEU A 233 9.89 -20.92 15.90
N GLY A 234 9.94 -20.76 17.22
CA GLY A 234 10.02 -19.45 17.85
C GLY A 234 11.32 -18.69 17.52
N GLN A 235 12.46 -19.38 17.44
CA GLN A 235 13.71 -18.77 16.95
C GLN A 235 13.58 -18.34 15.48
N GLU A 236 12.96 -19.17 14.61
CA GLU A 236 12.72 -18.84 13.20
C GLU A 236 11.81 -17.62 13.05
N PHE A 237 10.70 -17.58 13.80
CA PHE A 237 9.77 -16.46 13.83
C PHE A 237 10.38 -15.19 14.44
N SER A 238 11.28 -15.31 15.42
CA SER A 238 12.02 -14.14 15.96
C SER A 238 12.85 -13.42 14.89
N GLY A 239 13.33 -14.14 13.88
CA GLY A 239 13.96 -13.56 12.69
C GLY A 239 12.98 -12.71 11.88
N TYR A 240 11.74 -13.16 11.69
CA TYR A 240 10.69 -12.38 11.02
C TYR A 240 10.35 -11.12 11.81
N VAL A 241 10.16 -11.24 13.13
CA VAL A 241 9.89 -10.11 14.04
C VAL A 241 10.97 -9.02 13.88
N GLN A 242 12.25 -9.41 13.94
CA GLN A 242 13.36 -8.46 13.80
C GLN A 242 13.41 -7.81 12.41
N GLN A 243 13.05 -8.53 11.34
CA GLN A 243 12.92 -7.97 10.00
C GLN A 243 11.81 -6.91 9.90
N VAL A 244 10.64 -7.13 10.53
CA VAL A 244 9.55 -6.13 10.56
C VAL A 244 9.93 -4.93 11.44
N LYS A 245 10.55 -5.17 12.60
CA LYS A 245 11.07 -4.09 13.47
C LYS A 245 12.04 -3.17 12.72
N TYR A 246 13.05 -3.73 12.06
CA TYR A 246 13.99 -2.94 11.25
C TYR A 246 13.32 -2.30 10.02
N SER A 247 12.23 -2.86 9.51
CA SER A 247 11.43 -2.20 8.46
C SER A 247 10.76 -0.93 8.99
N ILE A 248 10.15 -0.97 10.18
CA ILE A 248 9.57 0.19 10.86
C ILE A 248 10.63 1.27 11.14
N GLU A 249 11.81 0.87 11.64
CA GLU A 249 12.92 1.78 11.93
C GLU A 249 13.44 2.48 10.67
N ARG A 250 13.63 1.75 9.56
CA ARG A 250 14.07 2.32 8.26
C ARG A 250 13.06 3.31 7.70
N VAL A 251 11.76 3.00 7.74
CA VAL A 251 10.71 3.93 7.30
C VAL A 251 10.75 5.20 8.14
N LYS A 252 10.85 5.09 9.48
CA LYS A 252 10.97 6.26 10.38
C LYS A 252 12.24 7.08 10.11
N ALA A 253 13.36 6.45 9.75
CA ALA A 253 14.62 7.14 9.45
C ALA A 253 14.57 8.00 8.17
N ALA A 254 13.77 7.61 7.18
CA ALA A 254 13.56 8.38 5.95
C ALA A 254 12.63 9.60 6.13
N MET A 255 11.79 9.60 7.18
CA MET A 255 10.76 10.64 7.35
C MET A 255 11.22 12.09 7.56
N PRO A 256 12.37 12.41 8.20
CA PRO A 256 12.70 13.81 8.51
C PRO A 256 12.70 14.75 7.31
N ARG A 257 13.23 14.32 6.16
CA ARG A 257 13.23 15.11 4.91
C ARG A 257 11.85 15.17 4.24
N VAL A 258 10.97 14.21 4.51
CA VAL A 258 9.57 14.24 4.04
C VAL A 258 8.75 15.29 4.82
N TYR A 259 9.16 15.67 6.03
CA TYR A 259 8.52 16.77 6.77
C TYR A 259 8.94 18.16 6.28
N GLU A 260 9.96 18.27 5.43
CA GLU A 260 10.44 19.54 4.89
C GLU A 260 9.55 19.97 3.71
N LEU A 261 8.90 21.13 3.83
CA LEU A 261 7.90 21.61 2.88
C LEU A 261 8.45 22.70 1.95
N ALA A 262 8.15 22.57 0.66
CA ALA A 262 8.59 23.48 -0.39
C ALA A 262 7.86 24.84 -0.40
N ALA A 263 6.70 24.94 0.25
CA ALA A 263 5.87 26.15 0.25
C ALA A 263 6.64 27.41 0.67
N GLY A 264 6.48 28.48 -0.12
CA GLY A 264 7.27 29.71 0.00
C GLY A 264 8.51 29.74 -0.89
N GLY A 265 8.88 28.64 -1.56
CA GLY A 265 9.89 28.66 -2.64
C GLY A 265 9.40 29.32 -3.93
N THR A 266 8.08 29.47 -4.08
CA THR A 266 7.38 30.07 -5.22
C THR A 266 7.74 29.45 -6.58
N ALA A 267 8.26 30.22 -7.54
CA ALA A 267 8.42 29.76 -8.93
C ALA A 267 9.69 28.90 -9.12
N VAL A 268 10.79 29.31 -8.50
CA VAL A 268 12.16 28.82 -8.75
C VAL A 268 13.02 28.69 -7.48
N GLY A 269 12.43 28.78 -6.29
CA GLY A 269 13.10 28.62 -5.00
C GLY A 269 13.42 29.94 -4.28
N THR A 270 13.34 31.08 -4.95
CA THR A 270 13.73 32.40 -4.38
C THR A 270 12.71 33.04 -3.45
N GLY A 271 11.46 32.57 -3.44
CA GLY A 271 10.37 33.22 -2.70
C GLY A 271 9.86 34.52 -3.33
N LEU A 272 10.24 34.82 -4.59
CA LEU A 272 9.69 35.96 -5.32
C LEU A 272 8.15 35.87 -5.38
N ASN A 273 7.47 36.99 -5.09
CA ASN A 273 6.01 37.13 -5.00
C ASN A 273 5.30 36.38 -3.86
N THR A 274 6.04 35.88 -2.85
CA THR A 274 5.45 35.56 -1.52
C THR A 274 5.79 36.63 -0.47
N ARG A 275 5.54 36.35 0.81
CA ARG A 275 5.81 37.27 1.93
C ARG A 275 6.84 36.67 2.89
N ILE A 276 7.72 37.50 3.44
CA ILE A 276 8.63 37.10 4.53
C ILE A 276 7.79 36.57 5.71
N GLY A 277 8.15 35.39 6.22
CA GLY A 277 7.41 34.68 7.26
C GLY A 277 6.30 33.74 6.75
N PHE A 278 5.93 33.79 5.47
CA PHE A 278 4.86 32.91 4.94
C PHE A 278 5.29 31.44 4.96
N ALA A 279 6.54 31.15 4.57
CA ALA A 279 7.07 29.80 4.44
C ALA A 279 7.14 29.06 5.78
N GLU A 280 7.54 29.78 6.84
CA GLU A 280 7.66 29.29 8.21
C GLU A 280 6.28 29.11 8.84
N LYS A 281 5.41 30.13 8.72
CA LYS A 281 4.05 30.09 9.27
C LYS A 281 3.20 29.01 8.63
N VAL A 282 3.19 28.88 7.30
CA VAL A 282 2.37 27.86 6.63
C VAL A 282 2.81 26.44 7.01
N ALA A 283 4.12 26.19 7.15
CA ALA A 283 4.63 24.92 7.63
C ALA A 283 4.23 24.65 9.09
N SER A 284 4.36 25.65 9.97
CA SER A 284 3.91 25.56 11.37
C SER A 284 2.40 25.31 11.49
N THR A 285 1.56 25.97 10.69
CA THR A 285 0.11 25.74 10.66
C THR A 285 -0.21 24.34 10.14
N VAL A 286 0.43 23.87 9.06
CA VAL A 286 0.28 22.49 8.57
C VAL A 286 0.69 21.47 9.65
N SER A 287 1.77 21.73 10.39
CA SER A 287 2.20 20.90 11.53
C SER A 287 1.13 20.84 12.62
N SER A 288 0.60 22.00 13.04
CA SER A 288 -0.47 22.07 14.05
C SER A 288 -1.75 21.35 13.63
N LEU A 289 -2.12 21.39 12.34
CA LEU A 289 -3.33 20.75 11.81
C LEU A 289 -3.22 19.24 11.68
N THR A 290 -2.01 18.73 11.45
CA THR A 290 -1.76 17.30 11.21
C THR A 290 -1.26 16.56 12.44
N GLY A 291 -0.74 17.28 13.45
CA GLY A 291 -0.01 16.69 14.57
C GLY A 291 1.38 16.14 14.20
N LEU A 292 1.84 16.37 12.97
CA LEU A 292 3.12 15.89 12.46
C LEU A 292 4.15 17.03 12.40
N PRO A 293 5.46 16.76 12.57
CA PRO A 293 6.49 17.80 12.75
C PRO A 293 6.95 18.44 11.43
N PHE A 294 6.01 18.94 10.62
CA PHE A 294 6.31 19.66 9.38
C PHE A 294 7.06 20.97 9.64
N VAL A 295 8.08 21.20 8.81
CA VAL A 295 8.92 22.40 8.84
C VAL A 295 9.07 22.95 7.43
N THR A 296 9.48 24.21 7.29
CA THR A 296 9.81 24.76 5.97
C THR A 296 11.16 24.21 5.52
N ALA A 297 11.30 23.78 4.26
CA ALA A 297 12.56 23.23 3.78
C ALA A 297 13.69 24.29 3.84
N PRO A 298 14.88 23.97 4.37
CA PRO A 298 15.96 24.93 4.58
C PRO A 298 16.56 25.41 3.24
N ASN A 299 16.47 24.59 2.19
CA ASN A 299 16.82 24.97 0.83
C ASN A 299 15.63 24.76 -0.12
N LYS A 300 15.06 25.85 -0.62
CA LYS A 300 13.91 25.82 -1.53
C LYS A 300 14.27 25.50 -2.99
N PHE A 301 15.55 25.58 -3.37
CA PHE A 301 15.99 25.16 -4.70
C PHE A 301 16.00 23.64 -4.77
N GLU A 302 16.58 22.97 -3.77
CA GLU A 302 16.56 21.50 -3.65
C GLU A 302 15.12 20.96 -3.64
N ALA A 303 14.26 21.45 -2.74
CA ALA A 303 12.88 20.98 -2.59
C ALA A 303 11.95 21.20 -3.83
N LEU A 304 12.40 21.96 -4.83
CA LEU A 304 11.72 22.15 -6.11
C LEU A 304 12.39 21.37 -7.25
N ALA A 305 13.71 21.45 -7.35
CA ALA A 305 14.56 20.87 -8.38
C ALA A 305 14.77 19.35 -8.24
N ALA A 306 14.64 18.80 -7.03
CA ALA A 306 14.76 17.39 -6.70
C ALA A 306 13.59 16.93 -5.81
N HIS A 307 13.40 15.61 -5.67
CA HIS A 307 12.40 14.97 -4.79
C HIS A 307 13.06 13.79 -4.05
N ASP A 308 14.29 13.99 -3.60
CA ASP A 308 15.16 12.92 -3.10
C ASP A 308 14.62 12.30 -1.82
N ALA A 309 13.91 13.06 -0.99
CA ALA A 309 13.16 12.55 0.16
C ALA A 309 12.12 11.47 -0.22
N LEU A 310 11.47 11.61 -1.39
CA LEU A 310 10.53 10.60 -1.90
C LEU A 310 11.26 9.38 -2.48
N VAL A 311 12.47 9.56 -3.03
CA VAL A 311 13.34 8.44 -3.46
C VAL A 311 13.87 7.67 -2.26
N GLU A 312 14.34 8.36 -1.20
CA GLU A 312 14.79 7.78 0.08
C GLU A 312 13.67 6.97 0.74
N LEU A 313 12.48 7.57 0.90
CA LEU A 313 11.31 6.89 1.43
C LEU A 313 10.96 5.67 0.58
N SER A 314 10.94 5.80 -0.75
CA SER A 314 10.70 4.68 -1.67
C SER A 314 11.74 3.55 -1.52
N GLY A 315 13.01 3.88 -1.27
CA GLY A 315 14.06 2.90 -0.99
C GLY A 315 13.87 2.18 0.36
N ALA A 316 13.35 2.88 1.38
CA ALA A 316 12.93 2.25 2.62
C ALA A 316 11.76 1.27 2.37
N LEU A 317 10.72 1.69 1.63
CA LEU A 317 9.59 0.82 1.25
C LEU A 317 10.03 -0.41 0.43
N ASN A 318 10.98 -0.24 -0.48
CA ASN A 318 11.59 -1.35 -1.22
C ASN A 318 12.28 -2.36 -0.27
N THR A 319 12.97 -1.89 0.77
CA THR A 319 13.58 -2.75 1.79
C THR A 319 12.53 -3.46 2.66
N VAL A 320 11.39 -2.81 2.93
CA VAL A 320 10.22 -3.46 3.56
C VAL A 320 9.70 -4.58 2.65
N ALA A 321 9.51 -4.32 1.36
CA ALA A 321 9.03 -5.31 0.39
C ALA A 321 9.94 -6.54 0.28
N VAL A 322 11.27 -6.37 0.25
CA VAL A 322 12.23 -7.50 0.31
C VAL A 322 12.04 -8.34 1.58
N SER A 323 11.80 -7.69 2.73
CA SER A 323 11.57 -8.38 4.00
C SER A 323 10.24 -9.14 4.00
N MET A 324 9.15 -8.52 3.52
CA MET A 324 7.83 -9.15 3.42
C MET A 324 7.82 -10.33 2.45
N MET A 325 8.52 -10.21 1.31
CA MET A 325 8.68 -11.28 0.33
C MET A 325 9.27 -12.54 0.97
N LYS A 326 10.35 -12.40 1.74
CA LYS A 326 10.98 -13.52 2.46
C LYS A 326 10.03 -14.13 3.48
N ILE A 327 9.44 -13.33 4.36
CA ILE A 327 8.55 -13.81 5.44
C ILE A 327 7.34 -14.57 4.85
N ALA A 328 6.65 -13.99 3.87
CA ALA A 328 5.49 -14.60 3.24
C ALA A 328 5.85 -15.86 2.43
N ASN A 329 7.04 -15.91 1.82
CA ASN A 329 7.49 -17.10 1.11
C ASN A 329 7.90 -18.23 2.06
N ASP A 330 8.58 -17.94 3.18
CA ASP A 330 8.88 -18.96 4.18
C ASP A 330 7.59 -19.57 4.74
N VAL A 331 6.64 -18.74 5.21
CA VAL A 331 5.33 -19.20 5.71
C VAL A 331 4.58 -20.05 4.67
N ARG A 332 4.61 -19.65 3.39
CA ARG A 332 4.04 -20.41 2.27
C ARG A 332 4.68 -21.81 2.13
N PHE A 333 6.01 -21.90 2.16
CA PHE A 333 6.71 -23.17 2.01
C PHE A 333 6.56 -24.05 3.24
N LEU A 334 6.63 -23.49 4.45
CA LEU A 334 6.40 -24.21 5.71
C LEU A 334 4.98 -24.78 5.79
N GLY A 335 3.98 -24.05 5.24
CA GLY A 335 2.60 -24.50 5.08
C GLY A 335 2.33 -25.43 3.88
N SER A 336 3.33 -25.77 3.06
CA SER A 336 3.12 -26.60 1.86
C SER A 336 2.77 -28.05 2.22
N GLY A 337 1.67 -28.59 1.67
CA GLY A 337 1.15 -29.88 2.09
C GLY A 337 -0.13 -30.32 1.35
N PRO A 338 -0.92 -31.25 1.93
CA PRO A 338 -0.77 -31.82 3.27
C PRO A 338 0.29 -32.93 3.39
N ARG A 339 0.72 -33.56 2.28
CA ARG A 339 1.59 -34.75 2.33
C ARG A 339 2.85 -34.71 1.45
N SER A 340 2.92 -33.81 0.47
CA SER A 340 4.01 -33.73 -0.53
C SER A 340 4.77 -32.39 -0.48
N GLY A 341 4.80 -31.75 0.69
CA GLY A 341 5.55 -30.52 0.97
C GLY A 341 6.22 -30.59 2.33
N LEU A 342 6.57 -29.44 2.92
CA LEU A 342 7.18 -29.38 4.25
C LEU A 342 6.17 -29.71 5.35
N GLY A 343 5.00 -29.05 5.35
CA GLY A 343 3.88 -29.31 6.24
C GLY A 343 4.16 -29.04 7.73
N GLU A 344 5.08 -28.15 8.05
CA GLU A 344 5.42 -27.76 9.42
C GLU A 344 4.36 -26.81 10.01
N LEU A 345 3.72 -26.00 9.17
CA LEU A 345 2.65 -25.11 9.58
C LEU A 345 1.31 -25.55 8.98
N ILE A 346 0.24 -25.28 9.73
CA ILE A 346 -1.15 -25.33 9.28
C ILE A 346 -1.63 -23.88 9.22
N LEU A 347 -2.04 -23.44 8.03
CA LEU A 347 -2.51 -22.07 7.78
C LEU A 347 -4.05 -22.02 7.83
N PRO A 348 -4.66 -20.88 8.21
CA PRO A 348 -6.11 -20.70 8.18
C PRO A 348 -6.70 -20.89 6.78
N GLU A 349 -7.87 -21.55 6.70
CA GLU A 349 -8.67 -21.67 5.48
C GLU A 349 -9.76 -20.57 5.49
N ASN A 350 -9.55 -19.49 4.73
CA ASN A 350 -10.49 -18.35 4.66
C ASN A 350 -11.46 -18.46 3.47
N GLU A 351 -11.01 -19.08 2.38
CA GLU A 351 -11.80 -19.31 1.18
C GLU A 351 -12.21 -20.79 1.09
N PRO A 352 -13.45 -21.13 0.67
CA PRO A 352 -13.91 -22.51 0.64
C PRO A 352 -13.04 -23.43 -0.24
N GLY A 353 -12.35 -24.38 0.37
CA GLY A 353 -11.71 -25.48 -0.33
C GLY A 353 -12.72 -26.40 -1.01
N SER A 354 -12.24 -27.27 -1.90
CA SER A 354 -13.08 -28.31 -2.48
C SER A 354 -13.24 -29.45 -1.48
N SER A 355 -14.48 -29.87 -1.21
CA SER A 355 -14.79 -30.97 -0.27
C SER A 355 -14.15 -32.32 -0.63
N ILE A 356 -13.68 -32.50 -1.86
CA ILE A 356 -12.92 -33.68 -2.32
C ILE A 356 -11.41 -33.61 -1.98
N MET A 357 -10.91 -32.48 -1.48
CA MET A 357 -9.49 -32.22 -1.17
C MET A 357 -9.28 -31.80 0.31
N PRO A 358 -9.64 -32.65 1.29
CA PRO A 358 -9.48 -32.32 2.71
C PRO A 358 -8.02 -32.04 3.09
N GLY A 359 -7.80 -30.99 3.89
CA GLY A 359 -6.48 -30.56 4.34
C GLY A 359 -5.62 -29.84 3.28
N LYS A 360 -6.17 -29.55 2.09
CA LYS A 360 -5.53 -28.66 1.12
C LYS A 360 -5.96 -27.21 1.36
N VAL A 361 -5.10 -26.44 2.01
CA VAL A 361 -5.26 -24.99 2.17
C VAL A 361 -4.30 -24.27 1.22
N ASN A 362 -4.82 -23.37 0.38
CA ASN A 362 -3.98 -22.53 -0.47
C ASN A 362 -3.49 -21.32 0.35
N PRO A 363 -2.21 -20.92 0.26
CA PRO A 363 -1.63 -19.82 1.04
C PRO A 363 -1.95 -18.43 0.41
N THR A 364 -3.25 -18.12 0.23
CA THR A 364 -3.78 -16.96 -0.51
C THR A 364 -3.25 -15.61 0.00
N GLN A 365 -3.13 -15.45 1.32
CA GLN A 365 -2.57 -14.24 1.92
C GLN A 365 -1.06 -14.10 1.68
N CYS A 366 -0.32 -15.21 1.62
CA CYS A 366 1.10 -15.18 1.21
C CYS A 366 1.22 -14.77 -0.26
N GLU A 367 0.31 -15.23 -1.12
CA GLU A 367 0.24 -14.85 -2.54
C GLU A 367 0.03 -13.34 -2.70
N ALA A 368 -0.99 -12.79 -2.05
CA ALA A 368 -1.27 -11.36 -2.03
C ALA A 368 -0.06 -10.53 -1.56
N MET A 369 0.54 -10.89 -0.42
CA MET A 369 1.72 -10.19 0.12
C MET A 369 2.91 -10.22 -0.84
N THR A 370 3.21 -11.36 -1.49
CA THR A 370 4.31 -11.44 -2.46
C THR A 370 4.06 -10.65 -3.75
N MET A 371 2.81 -10.58 -4.23
CA MET A 371 2.46 -9.72 -5.38
C MET A 371 2.62 -8.24 -5.03
N VAL A 372 2.20 -7.82 -3.83
CA VAL A 372 2.43 -6.47 -3.31
C VAL A 372 3.92 -6.15 -3.23
N ALA A 373 4.73 -7.06 -2.69
CA ALA A 373 6.18 -6.86 -2.59
C ALA A 373 6.82 -6.66 -3.98
N ALA A 374 6.43 -7.45 -4.98
CA ALA A 374 6.90 -7.27 -6.37
C ALA A 374 6.44 -5.93 -6.97
N GLN A 375 5.20 -5.50 -6.74
CA GLN A 375 4.68 -4.21 -7.20
C GLN A 375 5.48 -3.04 -6.59
N VAL A 376 5.81 -3.10 -5.30
CA VAL A 376 6.61 -2.06 -4.62
C VAL A 376 8.01 -1.96 -5.21
N MET A 377 8.66 -3.08 -5.54
CA MET A 377 9.98 -3.07 -6.20
C MET A 377 9.91 -2.40 -7.57
N GLY A 378 8.86 -2.67 -8.36
CA GLY A 378 8.62 -2.00 -9.65
C GLY A 378 8.33 -0.51 -9.50
N ASN A 379 7.47 -0.15 -8.53
CA ASN A 379 7.16 1.25 -8.18
C ASN A 379 8.42 2.03 -7.78
N HIS A 380 9.34 1.39 -7.03
CA HIS A 380 10.60 2.02 -6.63
C HIS A 380 11.48 2.40 -7.83
N VAL A 381 11.58 1.54 -8.84
CA VAL A 381 12.29 1.87 -10.10
C VAL A 381 11.65 3.08 -10.80
N ALA A 382 10.31 3.14 -10.85
CA ALA A 382 9.60 4.29 -11.43
C ALA A 382 9.85 5.60 -10.65
N VAL A 383 9.90 5.55 -9.31
CA VAL A 383 10.24 6.72 -8.47
C VAL A 383 11.69 7.15 -8.70
N THR A 384 12.64 6.21 -8.76
CA THR A 384 14.06 6.49 -9.00
C THR A 384 14.29 7.14 -10.37
N ILE A 385 13.62 6.68 -11.42
CA ILE A 385 13.68 7.30 -12.75
C ILE A 385 13.07 8.71 -12.73
N GLY A 386 11.95 8.92 -12.01
CA GLY A 386 11.36 10.24 -11.85
C GLY A 386 12.28 11.22 -11.10
N GLY A 387 12.92 10.75 -10.02
CA GLY A 387 13.85 11.55 -9.22
C GLY A 387 15.08 11.99 -10.01
N SER A 388 15.69 11.08 -10.76
CA SER A 388 16.93 11.36 -11.51
C SER A 388 16.78 12.31 -12.71
N ASN A 389 15.55 12.65 -13.12
CA ASN A 389 15.24 13.50 -14.27
C ASN A 389 14.74 14.91 -13.87
N GLY A 390 15.33 15.47 -12.82
CA GLY A 390 15.23 16.90 -12.49
C GLY A 390 15.94 17.77 -13.54
N HIS A 391 15.37 18.95 -13.85
CA HIS A 391 15.95 19.88 -14.82
C HIS A 391 15.98 21.29 -14.22
N PHE A 392 17.18 21.85 -14.06
CA PHE A 392 17.41 23.19 -13.52
C PHE A 392 16.62 23.40 -12.20
N GLU A 393 15.76 24.41 -12.10
CA GLU A 393 15.06 24.77 -10.87
C GLU A 393 13.81 23.92 -10.57
N LEU A 394 13.43 22.95 -11.42
CA LEU A 394 12.20 22.17 -11.21
C LEU A 394 12.27 20.73 -11.75
N ASN A 395 12.16 19.74 -10.86
CA ASN A 395 11.81 18.38 -11.27
C ASN A 395 10.33 18.34 -11.69
N VAL A 396 10.07 17.84 -12.90
CA VAL A 396 8.74 17.75 -13.52
C VAL A 396 8.27 16.29 -13.64
N PHE A 397 8.58 15.48 -12.64
CA PHE A 397 8.10 14.11 -12.45
C PHE A 397 7.28 13.98 -11.14
N LYS A 398 6.77 15.10 -10.62
CA LYS A 398 6.10 15.15 -9.30
C LYS A 398 4.89 14.19 -9.21
N PRO A 399 3.90 14.22 -10.13
CA PRO A 399 2.71 13.37 -10.02
C PRO A 399 2.97 11.86 -9.97
N MET A 400 3.84 11.32 -10.83
CA MET A 400 4.06 9.87 -10.85
C MET A 400 4.98 9.39 -9.72
N MET A 401 5.90 10.23 -9.24
CA MET A 401 6.67 9.92 -8.02
C MET A 401 5.73 9.72 -6.83
N ILE A 402 4.86 10.69 -6.53
CA ILE A 402 3.95 10.57 -5.37
C ILE A 402 2.89 9.46 -5.57
N LYS A 403 2.37 9.24 -6.78
CA LYS A 403 1.46 8.11 -7.08
C LYS A 403 2.10 6.77 -6.71
N ASN A 404 3.36 6.55 -7.06
CA ASN A 404 4.08 5.30 -6.78
C ASN A 404 4.46 5.17 -5.30
N VAL A 405 4.86 6.26 -4.63
CA VAL A 405 5.13 6.25 -3.17
C VAL A 405 3.86 5.93 -2.38
N LEU A 406 2.75 6.63 -2.65
CA LEU A 406 1.47 6.38 -1.98
C LEU A 406 0.92 4.98 -2.26
N ASN A 407 0.97 4.52 -3.52
CA ASN A 407 0.54 3.16 -3.85
C ASN A 407 1.36 2.11 -3.08
N SER A 408 2.67 2.30 -2.97
CA SER A 408 3.56 1.39 -2.23
C SER A 408 3.29 1.39 -0.72
N ALA A 409 3.18 2.56 -0.10
CA ALA A 409 2.88 2.69 1.32
C ALA A 409 1.51 2.10 1.66
N ARG A 410 0.49 2.37 0.82
CA ARG A 410 -0.87 1.87 0.99
C ARG A 410 -0.95 0.35 0.86
N LEU A 411 -0.38 -0.21 -0.21
CA LEU A 411 -0.39 -1.66 -0.43
C LEU A 411 0.34 -2.42 0.68
N LEU A 412 1.49 -1.91 1.16
CA LEU A 412 2.22 -2.54 2.26
C LEU A 412 1.45 -2.47 3.58
N GLY A 413 0.79 -1.34 3.89
CA GLY A 413 -0.06 -1.23 5.08
C GLY A 413 -1.24 -2.20 5.05
N ASP A 414 -2.07 -2.12 4.00
CA ASP A 414 -3.25 -2.98 3.84
C ASP A 414 -2.87 -4.47 3.80
N ALA A 415 -1.82 -4.84 3.06
CA ALA A 415 -1.35 -6.23 3.00
C ALA A 415 -0.80 -6.72 4.35
N SER A 416 -0.13 -5.87 5.13
CA SER A 416 0.35 -6.26 6.46
C SER A 416 -0.80 -6.56 7.41
N VAL A 417 -1.87 -5.73 7.39
CA VAL A 417 -3.09 -5.99 8.18
C VAL A 417 -3.80 -7.26 7.70
N SER A 418 -4.01 -7.44 6.39
CA SER A 418 -4.69 -8.62 5.84
C SER A 418 -3.92 -9.91 6.11
N PHE A 419 -2.60 -9.91 5.87
CA PHE A 419 -1.72 -11.05 6.13
C PHE A 419 -1.67 -11.38 7.63
N THR A 420 -1.76 -10.37 8.51
CA THR A 420 -1.85 -10.60 9.95
C THR A 420 -3.15 -11.31 10.32
N ASN A 421 -4.29 -10.67 10.02
CA ASN A 421 -5.61 -11.08 10.51
C ASN A 421 -6.08 -12.39 9.87
N ASN A 422 -5.77 -12.59 8.58
CA ASN A 422 -6.27 -13.72 7.79
C ASN A 422 -5.20 -14.83 7.59
N CYS A 423 -4.02 -14.71 8.21
CA CYS A 423 -3.02 -15.78 8.20
C CYS A 423 -2.27 -15.87 9.53
N VAL A 424 -1.39 -14.90 9.84
CA VAL A 424 -0.41 -15.02 10.94
C VAL A 424 -1.04 -15.39 12.28
N VAL A 425 -2.11 -14.71 12.70
CA VAL A 425 -2.74 -14.95 14.02
C VAL A 425 -3.29 -16.38 14.16
N GLY A 426 -3.71 -16.99 13.04
CA GLY A 426 -4.28 -18.34 13.01
C GLY A 426 -3.31 -19.45 12.61
N ILE A 427 -2.02 -19.15 12.39
CA ILE A 427 -0.99 -20.17 12.13
C ILE A 427 -0.93 -21.14 13.31
N GLN A 428 -0.94 -22.44 13.03
CA GLN A 428 -0.66 -23.50 14.00
C GLN A 428 0.56 -24.31 13.56
N ALA A 429 1.33 -24.83 14.51
CA ALA A 429 2.41 -25.77 14.22
C ALA A 429 1.89 -27.20 14.12
N ASN A 430 2.26 -27.93 13.07
CA ASN A 430 1.97 -29.36 12.93
C ASN A 430 2.97 -30.18 13.75
N THR A 431 2.83 -30.15 15.08
CA THR A 431 3.79 -30.73 16.03
C THR A 431 3.99 -32.24 15.83
N GLU A 432 2.95 -32.99 15.46
CA GLU A 432 3.06 -34.41 15.10
C GLU A 432 4.04 -34.62 13.93
N ARG A 433 3.86 -33.85 12.85
CA ARG A 433 4.72 -33.94 11.67
C ARG A 433 6.14 -33.41 11.93
N ILE A 434 6.27 -32.32 12.69
CA ILE A 434 7.59 -31.78 13.08
C ILE A 434 8.37 -32.81 13.91
N ASN A 435 7.75 -33.39 14.94
CA ASN A 435 8.36 -34.41 15.79
C ASN A 435 8.76 -35.66 14.99
N LYS A 436 7.92 -36.08 14.04
CA LYS A 436 8.26 -37.17 13.11
C LYS A 436 9.51 -36.84 12.29
N LEU A 437 9.55 -35.68 11.63
CA LEU A 437 10.68 -35.26 10.79
C LEU A 437 11.97 -35.06 11.61
N MET A 438 11.88 -34.58 12.85
CA MET A 438 13.00 -34.50 13.79
C MET A 438 13.62 -35.89 14.06
N ASN A 439 12.79 -36.90 14.34
CA ASN A 439 13.23 -38.27 14.63
C ASN A 439 13.74 -39.03 13.39
N GLU A 440 13.25 -38.67 12.20
CA GLU A 440 13.70 -39.23 10.91
C GLU A 440 14.95 -38.52 10.35
N SER A 441 15.32 -37.35 10.89
CA SER A 441 16.46 -36.57 10.38
C SER A 441 17.83 -37.17 10.70
N LEU A 442 18.77 -36.99 9.77
CA LEU A 442 20.16 -37.40 9.92
C LEU A 442 21.02 -36.36 10.66
N MET A 443 20.53 -35.14 10.89
CA MET A 443 21.35 -34.02 11.39
C MET A 443 21.66 -34.11 12.90
N LEU A 444 20.82 -34.82 13.66
CA LEU A 444 21.01 -35.04 15.10
C LEU A 444 22.21 -35.93 15.42
N VAL A 445 22.78 -36.63 14.43
CA VAL A 445 23.90 -37.57 14.61
C VAL A 445 25.14 -36.93 15.24
N THR A 446 25.32 -35.62 15.05
CA THR A 446 26.44 -34.85 15.59
C THR A 446 26.49 -34.83 17.12
N ALA A 447 25.35 -35.02 17.80
CA ALA A 447 25.27 -35.18 19.25
C ALA A 447 26.00 -36.44 19.75
N LEU A 448 26.19 -37.46 18.89
CA LEU A 448 26.89 -38.70 19.25
C LEU A 448 28.42 -38.54 19.25
N ASN A 449 28.97 -37.56 18.52
CA ASN A 449 30.42 -37.36 18.37
C ASN A 449 31.21 -37.39 19.70
N PRO A 450 30.82 -36.69 20.79
CA PRO A 450 31.54 -36.74 22.06
C PRO A 450 31.41 -38.07 22.83
N HIS A 451 30.48 -38.96 22.45
CA HIS A 451 30.23 -40.23 23.13
C HIS A 451 30.84 -41.44 22.42
N ILE A 452 30.81 -41.46 21.08
CA ILE A 452 31.26 -42.60 20.27
C ILE A 452 32.34 -42.27 19.23
N GLY A 453 32.72 -41.00 19.10
CA GLY A 453 33.67 -40.51 18.11
C GLY A 453 33.06 -40.27 16.72
N TYR A 454 33.73 -39.42 15.93
CA TYR A 454 33.26 -38.97 14.61
C TYR A 454 33.01 -40.12 13.63
N ASP A 455 33.92 -41.09 13.52
CA ASP A 455 33.82 -42.15 12.50
C ASP A 455 32.61 -43.05 12.70
N LYS A 456 32.27 -43.38 13.97
CA LYS A 456 31.07 -44.17 14.29
C LYS A 456 29.80 -43.38 14.01
N ALA A 457 29.75 -42.09 14.37
CA ALA A 457 28.63 -41.21 14.06
C ALA A 457 28.42 -41.08 12.53
N ALA A 458 29.50 -40.87 11.77
CA ALA A 458 29.47 -40.81 10.31
C ALA A 458 29.04 -42.14 9.66
N ALA A 459 29.42 -43.28 10.23
CA ALA A 459 29.00 -44.61 9.78
C ALA A 459 27.49 -44.84 10.02
N ILE A 460 26.95 -44.39 11.16
CA ILE A 460 25.50 -44.41 11.44
C ILE A 460 24.75 -43.58 10.39
N ALA A 461 25.12 -42.32 10.19
CA ALA A 461 24.44 -41.43 9.24
C ALA A 461 24.45 -41.98 7.80
N LYS A 462 25.59 -42.47 7.32
CA LYS A 462 25.73 -43.08 5.99
C LYS A 462 24.87 -44.34 5.84
N THR A 463 24.80 -45.18 6.87
CA THR A 463 24.01 -46.42 6.85
C THR A 463 22.52 -46.14 6.95
N ALA A 464 22.10 -45.19 7.80
CA ALA A 464 20.73 -44.69 7.91
C ALA A 464 20.22 -44.14 6.58
N HIS A 465 20.99 -43.27 5.92
CA HIS A 465 20.67 -42.76 4.60
C HIS A 465 20.54 -43.89 3.55
N LYS A 466 21.50 -44.82 3.49
CA LYS A 466 21.49 -45.93 2.53
C LYS A 466 20.31 -46.89 2.73
N LYS A 467 19.82 -47.06 3.96
CA LYS A 467 18.70 -47.97 4.29
C LYS A 467 17.33 -47.29 4.31
N GLY A 468 17.26 -45.97 4.38
CA GLY A 468 16.01 -45.25 4.66
C GLY A 468 15.48 -45.50 6.08
N SER A 469 16.38 -45.54 7.07
CA SER A 469 16.08 -45.84 8.48
C SER A 469 16.53 -44.70 9.39
N THR A 470 16.05 -44.68 10.65
CA THR A 470 16.39 -43.63 11.62
C THR A 470 17.80 -43.82 12.20
N LEU A 471 18.38 -42.73 12.71
CA LEU A 471 19.67 -42.77 13.39
C LEU A 471 19.68 -43.74 14.58
N LYS A 472 18.61 -43.73 15.41
CA LYS A 472 18.47 -44.61 16.58
C LYS A 472 18.50 -46.08 16.18
N ALA A 473 17.66 -46.47 15.22
CA ALA A 473 17.57 -47.86 14.76
C ALA A 473 18.91 -48.38 14.22
N VAL A 474 19.61 -47.57 13.41
CA VAL A 474 20.91 -47.96 12.84
C VAL A 474 22.04 -47.97 13.88
N ALA A 475 22.03 -47.06 14.85
CA ALA A 475 23.04 -47.03 15.91
C ALA A 475 22.98 -48.27 16.82
N VAL A 476 21.76 -48.77 17.08
CA VAL A 476 21.50 -50.02 17.80
C VAL A 476 21.83 -51.25 16.92
N GLU A 477 21.41 -51.26 15.65
CA GLU A 477 21.72 -52.35 14.71
C GLU A 477 23.24 -52.57 14.54
N LEU A 478 24.02 -51.49 14.50
CA LEU A 478 25.48 -51.54 14.42
C LEU A 478 26.17 -51.89 15.77
N GLY A 479 25.40 -52.03 16.86
CA GLY A 479 25.93 -52.31 18.20
C GLY A 479 26.82 -51.20 18.76
N TYR A 480 26.64 -49.95 18.32
CA TYR A 480 27.48 -48.82 18.77
C TYR A 480 26.97 -48.17 20.06
N LEU A 481 25.69 -48.33 20.38
CA LEU A 481 25.02 -47.86 21.59
C LEU A 481 23.67 -48.57 21.79
N THR A 482 23.07 -48.45 22.98
CA THR A 482 21.71 -48.92 23.27
C THR A 482 20.64 -47.86 23.00
N GLU A 483 19.36 -48.23 23.00
CA GLU A 483 18.26 -47.27 22.83
C GLU A 483 18.26 -46.18 23.91
N GLU A 484 18.50 -46.56 25.17
CA GLU A 484 18.54 -45.66 26.32
C GLU A 484 19.73 -44.69 26.24
N GLN A 485 20.87 -45.15 25.72
CA GLN A 485 22.03 -44.29 25.45
C GLN A 485 21.72 -43.28 24.33
N PHE A 486 21.01 -43.68 23.28
CA PHE A 486 20.59 -42.74 22.23
C PHE A 486 19.70 -41.64 22.82
N ASP A 487 18.67 -42.02 23.59
CA ASP A 487 17.72 -41.07 24.18
C ASP A 487 18.38 -40.18 25.27
N GLN A 488 19.43 -40.67 25.94
CA GLN A 488 20.20 -39.89 26.91
C GLN A 488 21.13 -38.87 26.23
N TRP A 489 21.74 -39.22 25.10
CA TRP A 489 22.79 -38.43 24.44
C TRP A 489 22.25 -37.49 23.35
N VAL A 490 21.24 -37.91 22.59
CA VAL A 490 20.68 -37.16 21.47
C VAL A 490 19.46 -36.35 21.94
N LYS A 491 19.73 -35.22 22.58
CA LYS A 491 18.72 -34.30 23.10
C LYS A 491 18.65 -33.02 22.26
N PRO A 492 17.61 -32.85 21.40
CA PRO A 492 17.49 -31.64 20.58
C PRO A 492 17.44 -30.32 21.37
N SER A 493 16.93 -30.35 22.61
CA SER A 493 16.96 -29.21 23.55
C SER A 493 18.37 -28.67 23.79
N ASP A 494 19.37 -29.56 23.80
CA ASP A 494 20.74 -29.27 24.19
C ASP A 494 21.60 -28.89 22.96
N MET A 495 20.96 -28.67 21.80
CA MET A 495 21.55 -28.36 20.49
C MET A 495 21.16 -26.97 19.97
N LEU A 496 20.53 -26.12 20.79
CA LEU A 496 19.94 -24.83 20.39
C LEU A 496 20.79 -23.59 20.71
N GLY A 497 22.03 -23.76 21.16
CA GLY A 497 22.90 -22.66 21.58
C GLY A 497 24.36 -23.06 21.84
N PRO A 498 25.24 -22.08 22.11
CA PRO A 498 26.64 -22.30 22.46
C PRO A 498 26.78 -22.99 23.83
N LYS A 499 27.97 -23.57 24.09
CA LYS A 499 28.37 -24.23 25.34
C LYS A 499 29.72 -23.69 25.81
#